data_AF-A0A523AKS5-F1
#
_entry.id   AF-A0A523AKS5-F1
#
_cell.length_a   1.000
_cell.length_b   1.000
_cell.length_c   1.000
_cell.angle_alpha   90.00
_cell.angle_beta   90.00
_cell.angle_gamma   90.00
#
_symmetry.space_group_name_H-M   'P 1'
#
loop_
_entity.id
_entity.type
_entity.pdbx_description
1 polymer ?
#
loop_
_entity_poly.entity_id
_entity_poly.type
_entity_poly.pdbx_seq_one_letter_code
_entity_poly.pdbx_strand_id
1 'polypeptide(L)'
;MRRTAKKCEGKKINNAFEFLIMKEGWLASNPNKVRLLELILKGAIEREEIAKKVRLPRPTIDSLMNELISDGFVKLNGNVYEITEEGEKALKSLKEDVGGKRK
;
A
#
# COMPACT_ATOMS: atom_id res chain seq x y z
N MET A 1 11.65 -52.66 16.82
CA MET A 1 10.44 -51.81 16.92
C MET A 1 10.65 -50.55 16.09
N ARG A 2 9.89 -50.37 15.00
CA ARG A 2 9.95 -49.22 14.09
C ARG A 2 9.12 -48.07 14.68
N ARG A 3 9.72 -46.92 15.00
CA ARG A 3 8.98 -45.67 15.27
C ARG A 3 8.98 -44.84 14.01
N THR A 4 7.82 -44.79 13.35
CA THR A 4 7.53 -43.95 12.21
C THR A 4 7.55 -42.48 12.65
N ALA A 5 8.35 -41.66 11.96
CA ALA A 5 8.40 -40.22 12.17
C ALA A 5 7.03 -39.62 11.79
N LYS A 6 6.39 -38.98 12.76
CA LYS A 6 5.16 -38.20 12.56
C LYS A 6 5.46 -37.07 11.58
N LYS A 7 4.70 -37.09 10.50
CA LYS A 7 4.50 -36.04 9.49
C LYS A 7 4.24 -34.70 10.19
N CYS A 8 5.20 -33.77 10.14
CA CYS A 8 4.94 -32.37 10.47
C CYS A 8 4.19 -31.77 9.29
N GLU A 9 2.86 -31.80 9.36
CA GLU A 9 2.02 -31.05 8.44
C GLU A 9 2.27 -29.56 8.71
N GLY A 10 2.93 -28.91 7.75
CA GLY A 10 3.14 -27.48 7.75
C GLY A 10 1.79 -26.78 7.85
N LYS A 11 1.53 -26.19 9.02
CA LYS A 11 0.50 -25.18 9.20
C LYS A 11 0.78 -24.08 8.17
N LYS A 12 0.00 -24.06 7.09
CA LYS A 12 -0.17 -22.89 6.23
C LYS A 12 -0.73 -21.80 7.13
N ILE A 13 0.16 -20.94 7.60
CA ILE A 13 -0.23 -19.74 8.33
C ILE A 13 -0.93 -18.87 7.29
N ASN A 14 -2.25 -18.74 7.43
CA ASN A 14 -3.02 -17.76 6.68
C ASN A 14 -2.64 -16.37 7.23
N ASN A 15 -1.46 -15.89 6.85
CA ASN A 15 -0.81 -14.70 7.40
C ASN A 15 -1.03 -13.43 6.55
N ALA A 16 -2.09 -13.41 5.73
CA ALA A 16 -2.39 -12.27 4.87
C ALA A 16 -2.96 -11.08 5.65
N PHE A 17 -3.62 -11.33 6.79
CA PHE A 17 -4.33 -10.29 7.54
C PHE A 17 -3.41 -9.46 8.45
N GLU A 18 -2.45 -10.09 9.16
CA GLU A 18 -1.44 -9.36 9.94
C GLU A 18 -0.52 -8.51 9.06
N PHE A 19 -0.20 -9.00 7.86
CA PHE A 19 0.61 -8.26 6.90
C PHE A 19 -0.10 -7.00 6.40
N LEU A 20 -1.44 -7.03 6.30
CA LEU A 20 -2.24 -5.88 5.87
C LEU A 20 -2.23 -4.75 6.93
N ILE A 21 -2.44 -5.10 8.21
CA ILE A 21 -2.50 -4.13 9.32
C ILE A 21 -1.14 -3.44 9.52
N MET A 22 -0.02 -4.18 9.38
CA MET A 22 1.32 -3.58 9.44
C MET A 22 1.57 -2.58 8.29
N LYS A 23 1.08 -2.88 7.08
CA LYS A 23 1.25 -2.01 5.92
C LYS A 23 0.40 -0.74 5.99
N GLU A 24 -0.82 -0.82 6.52
CA GLU A 24 -1.67 0.35 6.73
C GLU A 24 -1.04 1.34 7.73
N GLY A 25 -0.44 0.85 8.82
CA GLY A 25 0.30 1.68 9.77
C GLY A 25 1.54 2.35 9.17
N TRP A 26 2.27 1.65 8.30
CA TRP A 26 3.40 2.23 7.56
C TRP A 26 2.95 3.30 6.56
N LEU A 27 1.80 3.10 5.92
CA LEU A 27 1.21 4.09 5.01
C LEU A 27 0.75 5.35 5.77
N ALA A 28 0.12 5.17 6.94
CA ALA A 28 -0.29 6.22 7.86
C ALA A 28 0.90 7.06 8.37
N SER A 29 2.07 6.42 8.50
CA SER A 29 3.28 7.05 9.06
C SER A 29 3.83 8.18 8.20
N ASN A 30 3.50 8.23 6.91
CA ASN A 30 3.97 9.28 6.01
C ASN A 30 2.80 9.93 5.25
N PRO A 31 2.45 11.19 5.55
CA PRO A 31 1.33 11.88 4.90
C PRO A 31 1.54 12.09 3.40
N ASN A 32 2.79 12.09 2.92
CA ASN A 32 3.07 12.21 1.49
C ASN A 32 2.66 10.94 0.73
N LYS A 33 2.76 9.76 1.34
CA LYS A 33 2.31 8.49 0.73
C LYS A 33 0.79 8.46 0.58
N VAL A 34 0.08 8.87 1.63
CA VAL A 34 -1.38 9.01 1.61
C VAL A 34 -1.80 10.00 0.52
N ARG A 35 -1.17 11.18 0.45
CA ARG A 35 -1.46 12.17 -0.60
C ARG A 35 -1.18 11.67 -2.01
N LEU A 36 -0.10 10.90 -2.21
CA LEU A 36 0.21 10.28 -3.51
C LEU A 36 -0.87 9.28 -3.91
N LEU A 37 -1.27 8.39 -3.00
CA LEU A 37 -2.36 7.45 -3.27
C LEU A 37 -3.70 8.15 -3.52
N GLU A 38 -4.03 9.20 -2.76
CA GLU A 38 -5.23 10.00 -3.02
C GLU A 38 -5.23 10.67 -4.39
N LEU A 39 -4.06 11.10 -4.87
CA LEU A 39 -3.94 11.66 -6.22
C LEU A 39 -4.18 10.58 -7.27
N ILE A 40 -3.54 9.42 -7.13
CA ILE A 40 -3.70 8.30 -8.07
C ILE A 40 -5.13 7.73 -8.03
N LEU A 41 -5.79 7.74 -6.87
CA LEU A 41 -7.18 7.32 -6.75
C LEU A 41 -8.13 8.25 -7.52
N LYS A 42 -7.83 9.55 -7.59
CA LYS A 42 -8.64 10.51 -8.37
C LYS A 42 -8.52 10.31 -9.89
N GLY A 43 -7.54 9.53 -10.33
CA GLY A 43 -7.34 9.19 -11.73
C GLY A 43 -5.93 8.67 -11.97
N ALA A 44 -5.75 7.95 -13.06
CA ALA A 44 -4.45 7.50 -13.50
C ALA A 44 -3.58 8.74 -13.84
N ILE A 45 -2.43 8.90 -13.19
CA ILE A 45 -1.60 10.11 -13.30
C ILE A 45 -0.18 9.74 -13.73
N GLU A 46 0.38 10.55 -14.64
CA GLU A 46 1.78 10.45 -15.06
C GLU A 46 2.74 11.03 -14.01
N ARG A 47 3.97 10.49 -13.97
CA ARG A 47 5.03 10.93 -13.04
C ARG A 47 5.25 12.45 -13.02
N GLU A 48 5.19 13.10 -14.18
CA GLU A 48 5.40 14.54 -14.28
C GLU A 48 4.27 15.35 -13.65
N GLU A 49 3.03 14.88 -13.76
CA GLU A 49 1.89 15.51 -13.12
C GLU A 49 1.92 15.34 -11.61
N ILE A 50 2.37 14.18 -11.13
CA ILE A 50 2.57 13.94 -9.69
C ILE A 50 3.54 14.98 -9.12
N ALA A 51 4.67 15.21 -9.79
CA ALA A 51 5.65 16.20 -9.36
C ALA A 51 5.07 17.62 -9.29
N LYS A 52 4.24 18.01 -10.26
CA LYS A 52 3.56 19.31 -10.27
C LYS A 52 2.56 19.46 -9.11
N LYS A 53 1.81 18.39 -8.79
CA LYS A 53 0.75 18.43 -7.76
C LYS A 53 1.29 18.36 -6.33
N VAL A 54 2.33 17.55 -6.09
CA VAL A 54 2.83 17.28 -4.74
C VAL A 54 3.94 18.25 -4.32
N ARG A 55 4.52 19.01 -5.25
CA ARG A 55 5.63 19.96 -5.00
C ARG A 55 6.82 19.32 -4.26
N LEU A 56 7.08 18.05 -4.53
CA LEU A 56 8.23 17.32 -4.00
C LEU A 56 9.31 17.16 -5.08
N PRO A 57 10.59 17.01 -4.68
CA PRO A 57 11.65 16.65 -5.60
C PRO A 57 11.33 15.32 -6.30
N ARG A 58 11.62 15.24 -7.61
CA ARG A 58 11.51 14.01 -8.40
C ARG A 58 12.09 12.76 -7.70
N PRO A 59 13.34 12.76 -7.19
CA PRO A 59 13.89 11.57 -6.54
C PRO A 59 13.11 11.11 -5.30
N THR A 60 12.51 12.05 -4.56
CA THR A 60 11.67 11.71 -3.40
C THR A 60 10.38 11.04 -3.85
N ILE A 61 9.74 11.54 -4.91
CA ILE A 61 8.53 10.93 -5.47
C ILE A 61 8.86 9.52 -5.94
N ASP A 62 9.99 9.33 -6.61
CA ASP A 62 10.39 8.03 -7.13
C ASP A 62 10.58 7.00 -6.03
N SER A 63 11.25 7.36 -4.95
CA SER A 63 11.40 6.49 -3.77
C SER A 63 10.03 6.09 -3.23
N LEU A 64 9.15 7.08 -3.00
CA LEU A 64 7.82 6.84 -2.45
C LEU A 64 6.95 5.97 -3.37
N MET A 65 7.01 6.19 -4.68
CA MET A 65 6.25 5.42 -5.67
C MET A 65 6.79 4.00 -5.79
N ASN A 66 8.11 3.81 -5.77
CA ASN A 66 8.72 2.49 -5.76
C ASN A 66 8.34 1.69 -4.51
N GLU A 67 8.30 2.34 -3.34
CA GLU A 67 7.83 1.71 -2.11
C GLU A 67 6.34 1.31 -2.23
N LEU A 68 5.47 2.22 -2.72
CA LEU A 68 4.05 1.93 -2.93
C LEU A 68 3.79 0.79 -3.94
N ILE A 69 4.63 0.68 -4.97
CA ILE A 69 4.59 -0.43 -5.94
C ILE A 69 5.07 -1.72 -5.30
N SER A 70 6.17 -1.68 -4.56
CA SER A 70 6.72 -2.84 -3.84
C SER A 70 5.71 -3.40 -2.85
N ASP A 71 4.92 -2.54 -2.21
CA ASP A 71 3.89 -2.94 -1.27
C ASP A 71 2.58 -3.39 -1.94
N GLY A 72 2.44 -3.24 -3.26
CA GLY A 72 1.28 -3.68 -4.01
C GLY A 72 0.10 -2.70 -4.01
N PHE A 73 0.28 -1.49 -3.47
CA PHE A 73 -0.77 -0.47 -3.42
C PHE A 73 -0.96 0.28 -4.75
N VAL A 74 0.09 0.35 -5.56
CA VAL A 74 0.10 1.03 -6.86
C VAL A 74 0.69 0.10 -7.91
N LYS A 75 0.20 0.17 -9.14
CA LYS A 75 0.79 -0.45 -10.32
C LYS A 75 1.24 0.61 -11.31
N LEU A 76 2.37 0.35 -11.96
CA LEU A 76 2.87 1.18 -13.05
C LEU A 76 2.50 0.50 -14.37
N ASN A 77 1.59 1.10 -15.13
CA ASN A 77 1.23 0.70 -16.48
C ASN A 77 1.90 1.64 -17.48
N GLY A 78 3.08 1.25 -17.97
CA GLY A 78 3.88 2.09 -18.86
C GLY A 78 4.41 3.33 -18.15
N ASN A 79 3.80 4.49 -18.38
CA ASN A 79 4.17 5.77 -17.77
C ASN A 79 3.11 6.32 -16.80
N VAL A 80 2.04 5.56 -16.58
CA VAL A 80 0.89 5.96 -15.78
C VAL A 80 0.82 5.10 -14.54
N TYR A 81 0.61 5.74 -13.39
CA TYR A 81 0.40 5.06 -12.12
C TYR A 81 -1.10 4.86 -11.89
N GLU A 82 -1.47 3.65 -11.50
CA GLU A 82 -2.83 3.24 -11.18
C GLU A 82 -2.88 2.63 -9.78
N ILE A 83 -3.96 2.92 -9.06
CA ILE A 83 -4.17 2.35 -7.72
C ILE A 83 -4.68 0.91 -7.86
N THR A 84 -4.25 0.03 -6.97
CA THR A 84 -4.77 -1.34 -6.89
C THR A 84 -5.96 -1.43 -5.93
N GLU A 85 -6.70 -2.54 -5.98
CA GLU A 85 -7.78 -2.81 -5.00
C GLU A 85 -7.25 -2.81 -3.54
N GLU A 86 -6.01 -3.24 -3.33
CA GLU A 86 -5.37 -3.20 -2.01
C GLU A 86 -5.08 -1.76 -1.56
N GLY A 87 -4.59 -0.92 -2.47
CA GLY A 87 -4.36 0.50 -2.21
C GLY A 87 -5.64 1.25 -1.88
N GLU A 88 -6.71 0.96 -2.61
CA GLU A 88 -8.02 1.57 -2.37
C GLU A 88 -8.61 1.15 -1.01
N LYS A 89 -8.55 -0.14 -0.68
CA LYS A 89 -8.98 -0.66 0.63
C LYS A 89 -8.19 -0.04 1.77
N ALA A 90 -6.85 -0.02 1.68
CA ALA A 90 -5.99 0.56 2.70
C ALA A 90 -6.31 2.05 2.93
N LEU A 91 -6.50 2.81 1.84
CA LEU A 91 -6.86 4.23 1.93
C LEU A 91 -8.23 4.43 2.57
N LYS A 92 -9.19 3.53 2.29
CA LYS A 92 -10.52 3.56 2.90
C LYS A 92 -10.47 3.24 4.39
N SER A 93 -9.75 2.19 4.80
CA SER A 93 -9.50 1.85 6.21
C SER A 93 -8.93 3.05 6.97
N LEU A 94 -7.90 3.68 6.40
CA LEU A 94 -7.27 4.89 6.95
C LEU A 94 -8.24 6.07 7.14
N LYS A 95 -9.17 6.29 6.21
CA LYS A 95 -10.16 7.36 6.33
C LYS A 95 -11.22 7.05 7.38
N GLU A 96 -11.61 5.79 7.50
CA GLU A 96 -12.57 5.33 8.51
C GLU A 96 -11.97 5.42 9.93
N ASP A 97 -10.69 5.08 10.10
CA ASP A 97 -9.98 5.19 11.38
C ASP A 97 -9.76 6.64 11.84
N VAL A 98 -9.47 7.55 10.91
CA VAL A 98 -9.31 8.98 11.21
C VAL A 98 -10.68 9.69 11.37
N GLY A 99 -11.73 9.16 10.73
CA GLY A 99 -13.10 9.66 10.79
C GLY A 99 -13.92 9.18 12.00
N GLY A 100 -13.45 8.16 12.74
CA GLY A 100 -14.14 7.50 13.85
C GLY A 100 -14.30 8.30 15.16
N LYS A 101 -14.20 9.63 15.13
CA LYS A 101 -14.56 10.52 16.25
C LYS A 101 -15.50 11.64 15.81
N ARG A 102 -16.71 11.30 15.40
CA ARG A 102 -17.89 12.19 15.55
C ARG A 102 -19.07 11.36 16.02
N LYS A 103 -19.13 11.15 17.34
CA LYS A 103 -20.39 10.96 18.07
C LYS A 103 -21.16 12.26 18.06
#